data_AF-A0AA40RXG3-F1
#
_entry.id   AF-A0AA40RXG3-F1
#
_cell.length_a   1.000
_cell.length_b   1.000
_cell.length_c   1.000
_cell.angle_alpha   90.00
_cell.angle_beta   90.00
_cell.angle_gamma   90.00
#
_symmetry.space_group_name_H-M   'P 1'
#
loop_
_entity.id
_entity.type
_entity.pdbx_description
1 polymer ?
#
loop_
_entity_poly.entity_id
_entity_poly.type
_entity_poly.pdbx_seq_one_letter_code
_entity_poly.pdbx_strand_id
1 'polypeptide(L)'
;DMGTSRNEKIQAILNPLKSDKEKFWGLKGISFDVFEGDVVGVIGVNGSGKSTLLNILSGALAETSGRLKIKGQTSLLSVWDGLRDNLTGLENIRLKSLMMGLSNKEIDDQIDDISDFSELGKFIKQPVKNYSSGMRSKLGFSIAVHQDP
;
A
#
# COMPACT_ATOMS: atom_id res chain seq x y z
N ASP A 1 32.96 -2.99 -2.54
CA ASP A 1 33.83 -1.84 -2.80
C ASP A 1 34.27 -1.76 -4.25
N MET A 2 33.62 -0.91 -5.03
CA MET A 2 34.16 -0.39 -6.29
C MET A 2 33.84 1.11 -6.33
N GLY A 3 34.86 1.93 -6.15
CA GLY A 3 34.73 3.39 -6.15
C GLY A 3 34.58 3.90 -7.58
N THR A 4 33.39 4.41 -7.91
CA THR A 4 33.15 5.19 -9.14
C THR A 4 34.13 6.36 -9.25
N SER A 5 34.75 6.50 -10.42
CA SER A 5 35.79 7.47 -10.73
C SER A 5 35.24 8.92 -10.72
N ARG A 6 36.09 9.90 -10.36
CA ARG A 6 35.75 11.34 -10.36
C ARG A 6 35.17 11.81 -11.70
N ASN A 7 35.62 11.22 -12.80
CA ASN A 7 35.14 11.54 -14.15
C ASN A 7 33.71 11.03 -14.40
N GLU A 8 33.32 9.89 -13.83
CA GLU A 8 31.96 9.34 -13.94
C GLU A 8 30.96 10.22 -13.18
N LYS A 9 31.35 10.74 -12.02
CA LYS A 9 30.52 11.69 -11.25
C LYS A 9 30.31 13.00 -12.00
N ILE A 10 31.35 13.52 -12.66
CA ILE A 10 31.27 14.76 -13.46
C ILE A 10 30.40 14.55 -14.71
N GLN A 11 30.52 13.40 -15.39
CA GLN A 11 29.66 13.02 -16.51
C GLN A 11 28.18 12.94 -16.08
N ALA A 12 27.90 12.35 -14.92
CA ALA A 12 26.53 12.24 -14.39
C ALA A 12 25.90 13.60 -14.05
N ILE A 13 26.72 14.59 -13.63
CA ILE A 13 26.26 15.96 -13.35
C ILE A 13 26.02 16.75 -14.63
N LEU A 14 26.91 16.61 -15.62
CA LEU A 14 26.83 17.34 -16.90
C LEU A 14 25.77 16.79 -17.85
N ASN A 15 25.36 15.54 -17.67
CA ASN A 15 24.40 14.88 -18.54
C ASN A 15 23.37 14.10 -17.72
N PRO A 16 22.52 14.78 -16.92
CA PRO A 16 21.58 14.13 -15.99
C PRO A 16 20.54 13.23 -16.69
N LEU A 17 20.42 13.36 -18.02
CA LEU A 17 19.54 12.55 -18.87
C LEU A 17 20.21 11.29 -19.44
N LYS A 18 21.55 11.18 -19.41
CA LYS A 18 22.30 9.96 -19.76
C LYS A 18 22.44 9.05 -18.54
N SER A 19 21.30 8.65 -18.00
CA SER A 19 21.23 7.45 -17.18
C SER A 19 20.84 6.32 -18.13
N ASP A 20 21.82 5.62 -18.71
CA ASP A 20 21.64 4.31 -19.35
C ASP A 20 21.29 3.25 -18.28
N LYS A 21 20.21 3.49 -17.54
CA LYS A 21 19.58 2.45 -16.75
C LYS A 21 18.90 1.53 -17.75
N GLU A 22 19.41 0.30 -17.84
CA GLU A 22 18.75 -0.75 -18.62
C GLU A 22 17.26 -0.78 -18.28
N LYS A 23 16.42 -0.67 -19.32
CA LYS A 23 14.98 -0.77 -19.16
C LYS A 23 14.65 -2.21 -18.76
N PHE A 24 14.19 -2.39 -17.52
CA PHE A 24 13.73 -3.67 -17.01
C PHE A 24 12.20 -3.78 -17.10
N TRP A 25 11.71 -4.97 -17.41
CA TRP A 25 10.28 -5.27 -17.40
C TRP A 25 9.83 -5.73 -16.00
N GLY A 26 9.13 -4.87 -15.28
CA GLY A 26 8.50 -5.24 -14.00
C GLY A 26 7.36 -6.25 -14.16
N LEU A 27 6.65 -6.18 -15.29
CA LEU A 27 5.65 -7.15 -15.75
C LEU A 27 5.76 -7.25 -17.27
N LYS A 28 5.48 -8.42 -17.84
CA LYS A 28 5.54 -8.63 -19.30
C LYS A 28 4.47 -9.62 -19.74
N GLY A 29 3.58 -9.19 -20.63
CA GLY A 29 2.62 -10.07 -21.31
C GLY A 29 1.61 -10.76 -20.38
N ILE A 30 1.15 -10.07 -19.33
CA ILE A 30 0.15 -10.60 -18.41
C ILE A 30 -1.25 -10.43 -19.04
N SER A 31 -2.08 -11.46 -19.02
CA SER A 31 -3.46 -11.42 -19.52
C SER A 31 -4.32 -12.41 -18.74
N PHE A 32 -5.39 -11.91 -18.12
CA PHE A 32 -6.38 -12.70 -17.39
C PHE A 32 -7.66 -11.86 -17.22
N ASP A 33 -8.77 -12.54 -16.96
CA ASP A 33 -10.04 -11.95 -16.57
C ASP A 33 -10.41 -12.46 -15.16
N VAL A 34 -11.04 -11.61 -14.35
CA VAL A 34 -11.57 -11.94 -13.02
C VAL A 34 -13.01 -11.47 -12.97
N PHE A 35 -13.90 -12.32 -12.50
CA PHE A 35 -15.33 -12.04 -12.42
C PHE A 35 -15.78 -11.82 -10.97
N GLU A 36 -16.98 -11.27 -10.82
CA GLU A 36 -17.58 -11.06 -9.52
C GLU A 36 -17.74 -12.39 -8.76
N GLY A 37 -17.29 -12.42 -7.51
CA GLY A 37 -17.28 -13.63 -6.67
C GLY A 37 -16.02 -14.48 -6.77
N ASP A 38 -15.10 -14.19 -7.70
CA ASP A 38 -13.83 -14.92 -7.80
C ASP A 38 -12.90 -14.59 -6.63
N VAL A 39 -12.21 -15.62 -6.12
CA VAL A 39 -11.10 -15.48 -5.17
C VAL A 39 -9.80 -15.86 -5.87
N VAL A 40 -8.93 -14.88 -6.12
CA VAL A 40 -7.70 -15.06 -6.91
C VAL A 40 -6.46 -14.92 -6.03
N GLY A 41 -5.63 -15.96 -6.01
CA GLY A 41 -4.33 -15.94 -5.34
C GLY A 41 -3.18 -15.65 -6.31
N VAL A 42 -2.44 -14.56 -6.10
CA VAL A 42 -1.23 -14.24 -6.87
C VAL A 42 0.02 -14.71 -6.13
N ILE A 43 0.65 -15.78 -6.62
CA ILE A 43 1.83 -16.41 -5.99
C ILE A 43 3.07 -16.33 -6.88
N GLY A 44 4.25 -16.38 -6.27
CA GLY A 44 5.54 -16.30 -6.98
C GLY A 44 6.69 -15.85 -6.08
N VAL A 45 7.92 -16.02 -6.56
CA VAL A 45 9.15 -15.65 -5.81
C VAL A 45 9.30 -14.14 -5.62
N ASN A 46 10.21 -13.71 -4.74
CA ASN A 46 10.55 -12.29 -4.60
C ASN A 46 11.08 -11.73 -5.92
N GLY A 47 10.62 -10.53 -6.30
CA GLY A 47 10.98 -9.91 -7.58
C GLY A 47 10.16 -10.37 -8.79
N SER A 48 9.20 -11.30 -8.63
CA SER A 48 8.37 -11.78 -9.75
C SER A 48 7.30 -10.80 -10.26
N GLY A 49 7.23 -9.59 -9.70
CA GLY A 49 6.27 -8.55 -10.11
C GLY A 49 4.91 -8.55 -9.40
N LYS A 50 4.70 -9.39 -8.37
CA LYS A 50 3.40 -9.48 -7.66
C LYS A 50 2.89 -8.12 -7.13
N SER A 51 3.73 -7.41 -6.39
CA SER A 51 3.37 -6.09 -5.85
C SER A 51 3.14 -5.06 -6.96
N THR A 52 3.91 -5.14 -8.05
CA THR A 52 3.70 -4.31 -9.24
C THR A 52 2.33 -4.56 -9.86
N LEU A 53 1.93 -5.84 -10.00
CA LEU A 53 0.63 -6.22 -10.52
C LEU A 53 -0.51 -5.71 -9.62
N LEU A 54 -0.42 -5.93 -8.31
CA LEU A 54 -1.43 -5.46 -7.35
C LEU A 54 -1.55 -3.93 -7.35
N ASN A 55 -0.45 -3.20 -7.45
CA ASN A 55 -0.46 -1.73 -7.56
C ASN A 55 -1.10 -1.23 -8.86
N ILE A 56 -0.98 -1.98 -9.96
CA ILE A 56 -1.66 -1.65 -11.21
C ILE A 56 -3.16 -1.91 -11.07
N LEU A 57 -3.54 -3.07 -10.52
CA LEU A 57 -4.94 -3.41 -10.28
C LEU A 57 -5.63 -2.43 -9.33
N SER A 58 -4.92 -1.88 -8.34
CA SER A 58 -5.47 -0.87 -7.42
C SER A 58 -5.50 0.55 -7.96
N GLY A 59 -4.91 0.80 -9.14
CA GLY A 59 -4.76 2.14 -9.71
C GLY A 59 -3.64 2.98 -9.09
N ALA A 60 -2.86 2.44 -8.14
CA ALA A 60 -1.71 3.14 -7.57
C ALA A 60 -0.55 3.30 -8.57
N LEU A 61 -0.50 2.46 -9.59
CA LEU A 61 0.47 2.52 -10.69
C LEU A 61 -0.26 2.35 -12.03
N ALA A 62 -0.02 3.22 -13.00
CA ALA A 62 -0.55 3.04 -14.35
C ALA A 62 0.27 1.99 -15.12
N GLU A 63 -0.37 1.23 -16.01
CA GLU A 63 0.33 0.35 -16.94
C GLU A 63 1.18 1.14 -17.94
N THR A 64 2.40 0.65 -18.21
CA THR A 64 3.26 1.25 -19.26
C THR A 64 2.77 0.90 -20.66
N SER A 65 2.13 -0.27 -20.83
CA SER A 65 1.54 -0.74 -22.07
C SER A 65 0.45 -1.77 -21.79
N GLY A 66 -0.48 -1.96 -22.73
CA GLY A 66 -1.63 -2.85 -22.58
C GLY A 66 -2.91 -2.09 -22.26
N ARG A 67 -3.90 -2.79 -21.69
CA ARG A 67 -5.16 -2.20 -21.22
C ARG A 67 -5.64 -2.91 -19.98
N LEU A 68 -6.05 -2.12 -18.98
CA LEU A 68 -6.79 -2.57 -17.82
C LEU A 68 -8.24 -2.07 -17.90
N LYS A 69 -9.22 -2.92 -17.62
CA LYS A 69 -10.64 -2.55 -17.52
C LYS A 69 -11.23 -3.07 -16.23
N ILE A 70 -11.67 -2.16 -15.37
CA ILE A 70 -12.30 -2.47 -14.09
C ILE A 70 -13.72 -1.89 -14.07
N LYS A 71 -14.68 -2.70 -13.60
CA LYS A 71 -16.05 -2.27 -13.35
C LYS A 71 -16.27 -2.24 -11.83
N GLY A 72 -16.34 -1.04 -11.25
CA GLY A 72 -16.46 -0.86 -9.80
C GLY A 72 -15.29 -0.06 -9.23
N GLN A 73 -15.16 -0.08 -7.90
CA GLN A 73 -14.04 0.54 -7.19
C GLN A 73 -13.01 -0.54 -6.79
N THR A 74 -11.76 -0.12 -6.64
CA THR A 74 -10.66 -0.99 -6.21
C THR A 74 -10.06 -0.44 -4.94
N SER A 75 -9.89 -1.30 -3.94
CA SER A 75 -9.15 -0.97 -2.73
C SER A 75 -7.97 -1.92 -2.59
N LEU A 76 -6.78 -1.36 -2.34
CA LEU A 76 -5.61 -2.16 -1.98
C LEU A 76 -5.54 -2.28 -0.48
N LEU A 77 -5.79 -3.49 0.03
CA LEU A 77 -5.67 -3.79 1.44
C LEU A 77 -4.23 -4.08 1.85
N SER A 78 -3.39 -3.05 1.88
CA SER A 78 -2.07 -3.16 2.49
C SER A 78 -2.19 -3.07 4.01
N VAL A 79 -2.04 -4.21 4.69
CA VAL A 79 -2.13 -4.36 6.17
C VAL A 79 -1.21 -3.41 6.95
N TRP A 80 -0.19 -2.84 6.30
CA TRP A 80 0.84 -2.01 6.94
C TRP A 80 0.91 -0.57 6.43
N ASP A 81 0.39 -0.29 5.23
CA ASP A 81 0.65 1.00 4.58
C ASP A 81 -0.20 2.11 5.21
N GLY A 82 0.48 3.23 5.50
CA GLY A 82 -0.17 4.48 5.91
C GLY A 82 -0.35 4.66 7.42
N LEU A 83 0.04 3.69 8.25
CA LEU A 83 0.14 3.92 9.70
C LEU A 83 1.30 4.87 10.00
N ARG A 84 1.04 5.89 10.82
CA ARG A 84 2.00 6.88 11.30
C ARG A 84 2.49 6.48 12.69
N ASP A 85 3.78 6.17 12.76
CA ASP A 85 4.47 5.70 13.97
C ASP A 85 4.35 6.65 15.17
N ASN A 86 4.32 7.96 14.91
CA ASN A 86 4.22 9.00 15.93
C ASN A 86 2.79 9.23 16.43
N LEU A 87 1.78 8.70 15.73
CA LEU A 87 0.38 8.79 16.10
C LEU A 87 -0.05 7.56 16.91
N THR A 88 -1.04 7.74 17.77
CA THR A 88 -1.72 6.67 18.49
C THR A 88 -2.53 5.77 17.55
N GLY A 89 -2.99 4.62 18.03
CA GLY A 89 -3.90 3.76 17.28
C GLY A 89 -5.19 4.49 16.87
N LEU A 90 -5.81 5.24 17.77
CA LEU A 90 -7.03 6.04 17.48
C LEU A 90 -6.79 7.11 16.42
N GLU A 91 -5.68 7.85 16.53
CA GLU A 91 -5.33 8.87 15.53
C GLU A 91 -5.04 8.24 14.16
N ASN A 92 -4.47 7.03 14.14
CA ASN A 92 -4.27 6.26 12.92
C ASN A 92 -5.58 5.78 12.30
N ILE A 93 -6.55 5.32 13.11
CA ILE A 93 -7.90 4.97 12.64
C ILE A 93 -8.52 6.18 11.94
N ARG A 94 -8.52 7.34 12.61
CA ARG A 94 -9.08 8.56 12.06
C ARG A 94 -8.36 9.03 10.79
N LEU A 95 -7.03 9.08 10.81
CA LEU A 95 -6.23 9.49 9.65
C LEU A 95 -6.51 8.60 8.43
N LYS A 96 -6.49 7.28 8.61
CA LYS A 96 -6.71 6.33 7.53
C LYS A 96 -8.13 6.47 6.97
N SER A 97 -9.13 6.53 7.85
CA SER A 97 -10.53 6.68 7.44
C SER A 97 -10.76 7.98 6.64
N LEU A 98 -10.13 9.09 7.06
CA LEU A 98 -10.13 10.34 6.28
C LEU A 98 -9.47 10.17 4.90
N MET A 99 -8.33 9.49 4.84
CA MET A 99 -7.63 9.21 3.57
C MET A 99 -8.45 8.33 2.62
N MET A 100 -9.34 7.51 3.17
CA MET A 100 -10.30 6.69 2.43
C MET A 100 -11.58 7.45 2.04
N GLY A 101 -11.71 8.72 2.44
CA GLY A 101 -12.81 9.60 2.00
C GLY A 101 -13.99 9.67 2.97
N LEU A 102 -13.90 9.07 4.16
CA LEU A 102 -14.95 9.15 5.17
C LEU A 102 -14.99 10.56 5.79
N SER A 103 -16.19 11.04 6.08
CA SER A 103 -16.42 12.27 6.83
C SER A 103 -16.09 12.09 8.32
N ASN A 104 -15.81 13.18 9.03
CA ASN A 104 -15.56 13.11 10.48
C ASN A 104 -16.72 12.46 11.24
N LYS A 105 -17.96 12.67 10.79
CA LYS A 105 -19.15 12.08 11.41
C LYS A 105 -19.15 10.57 11.25
N GLU A 106 -18.97 10.07 10.02
CA GLU A 106 -18.91 8.62 9.77
C GLU A 106 -17.78 7.97 10.55
N ILE A 107 -16.65 8.66 10.73
CA ILE A 107 -15.54 8.16 11.53
C ILE A 107 -15.92 8.09 13.01
N ASP A 108 -16.49 9.16 13.56
CA ASP A 108 -16.90 9.20 14.98
C ASP A 108 -17.97 8.13 15.27
N ASP A 109 -18.83 7.80 14.30
CA ASP A 109 -19.87 6.76 14.40
C ASP A 109 -19.30 5.32 14.43
N GLN A 110 -18.08 5.08 13.94
CA GLN A 110 -17.48 3.72 13.81
C GLN A 110 -16.14 3.54 14.52
N ILE A 111 -15.53 4.60 15.05
CA ILE A 111 -14.17 4.55 15.62
C ILE A 111 -14.06 3.60 16.82
N ASP A 112 -15.12 3.52 17.64
CA ASP A 112 -15.18 2.62 18.79
C ASP A 112 -15.28 1.16 18.33
N ASP A 113 -16.11 0.87 17.33
CA ASP A 113 -16.22 -0.47 16.73
C ASP A 113 -14.89 -0.95 16.13
N ILE A 114 -14.19 -0.09 15.39
CA ILE A 114 -12.86 -0.38 14.85
C ILE A 114 -11.85 -0.65 15.98
N SER A 115 -11.88 0.19 17.03
CA SER A 115 -11.01 0.04 18.19
C SER A 115 -11.23 -1.30 18.88
N ASP A 116 -12.49 -1.68 19.11
CA ASP A 116 -12.85 -2.92 19.79
C ASP A 116 -12.51 -4.15 18.93
N PHE A 117 -12.80 -4.11 17.63
CA PHE A 117 -12.44 -5.18 16.68
C PHE A 117 -10.92 -5.41 16.60
N SER A 118 -10.11 -4.38 16.84
CA SER A 118 -8.66 -4.50 16.83
C SER A 118 -8.09 -5.29 18.01
N GLU A 119 -8.87 -5.48 19.08
CA GLU A 119 -8.46 -6.14 20.32
C GLU A 119 -7.19 -5.52 20.96
N LEU A 120 -6.89 -4.26 20.67
CA LEU A 120 -5.69 -3.58 21.19
C LEU A 120 -5.91 -3.02 22.61
N GLY A 121 -7.17 -2.86 23.03
CA GLY A 121 -7.53 -2.34 24.35
C GLY A 121 -6.76 -1.05 24.68
N LYS A 122 -6.08 -1.01 25.84
CA LYS A 122 -5.33 0.17 26.29
C LYS A 122 -4.22 0.62 25.34
N PHE A 123 -3.70 -0.27 24.48
CA PHE A 123 -2.64 0.07 23.54
C PHE A 123 -3.12 1.00 22.43
N ILE A 124 -4.43 1.06 22.15
CA ILE A 124 -5.00 1.94 21.12
C ILE A 124 -4.68 3.43 21.36
N LYS A 125 -4.44 3.81 22.63
CA LYS A 125 -4.06 5.16 23.05
C LYS A 125 -2.55 5.40 23.07
N GLN A 126 -1.74 4.42 22.69
CA GLN A 126 -0.29 4.52 22.62
C GLN A 126 0.19 4.72 21.18
N PRO A 127 1.31 5.45 20.97
CA PRO A 127 1.92 5.60 19.66
C PRO A 127 2.24 4.27 18.98
N VAL A 128 1.94 4.16 17.67
CA VAL A 128 2.12 2.94 16.87
C VAL A 128 3.59 2.51 16.76
N LYS A 129 4.55 3.42 16.94
CA LYS A 129 5.98 3.05 17.05
C LYS A 129 6.26 2.00 18.14
N ASN A 130 5.41 1.93 19.17
CA ASN A 130 5.55 0.97 20.28
C ASN A 130 4.85 -0.36 20.02
N TYR A 131 4.15 -0.51 18.89
CA TYR A 131 3.37 -1.70 18.57
C TYR A 131 4.30 -2.80 18.03
N SER A 132 4.00 -4.04 18.41
CA SER A 132 4.56 -5.20 17.71
C SER A 132 4.07 -5.27 16.27
N SER A 133 4.71 -6.10 15.45
CA SER A 133 4.22 -6.39 14.10
C SER A 133 2.78 -6.88 14.13
N GLY A 134 2.43 -7.84 15.00
CA GLY A 134 1.06 -8.34 15.12
C GLY A 134 0.03 -7.26 15.49
N MET A 135 0.37 -6.35 16.41
CA MET A 135 -0.53 -5.26 16.80
C MET A 135 -0.78 -4.28 15.65
N ARG A 136 0.27 -3.94 14.89
CA ARG A 136 0.14 -3.13 13.67
C ARG A 136 -0.73 -3.84 12.64
N SER A 137 -0.58 -5.16 12.46
CA SER A 137 -1.44 -5.94 11.56
C SER A 137 -2.91 -5.88 11.99
N LYS A 138 -3.18 -6.08 13.29
CA LYS A 138 -4.54 -6.02 13.82
C LYS A 138 -5.16 -4.65 13.57
N LEU A 139 -4.45 -3.56 13.87
CA LEU A 139 -4.94 -2.21 13.62
C LEU A 139 -5.23 -1.96 12.14
N GLY A 140 -4.27 -2.26 11.28
CA GLY A 140 -4.40 -2.06 9.83
C GLY A 140 -5.55 -2.87 9.24
N PHE A 141 -5.70 -4.12 9.67
CA PHE A 141 -6.82 -5.00 9.27
C PHE A 141 -8.17 -4.51 9.80
N SER A 142 -8.23 -4.02 11.03
CA SER A 142 -9.49 -3.53 11.63
C SER A 142 -10.04 -2.33 10.88
N ILE A 143 -9.17 -1.36 10.56
CA ILE A 143 -9.54 -0.18 9.76
C ILE A 143 -10.02 -0.61 8.36
N ALA A 144 -9.33 -1.59 7.80
CA ALA A 144 -9.56 -2.11 6.47
C ALA A 144 -10.92 -2.79 6.28
N VAL A 145 -11.35 -3.62 7.24
CA VAL A 145 -12.62 -4.37 7.14
C VAL A 145 -13.86 -3.55 7.51
N HIS A 146 -13.69 -2.41 8.16
CA HIS A 146 -14.78 -1.46 8.44
C HIS A 146 -15.02 -0.48 7.30
N GLN A 147 -14.30 -0.64 6.18
CA GLN A 147 -14.66 0.00 4.92
C GLN A 147 -15.65 -0.90 4.20
N ASP A 148 -16.81 -0.33 3.87
CA ASP A 148 -17.75 -0.94 2.91
C ASP A 148 -17.15 -0.78 1.51
N PRO A 149 -16.63 -1.85 0.86
CA PRO A 149 -15.89 -1.76 -0.40
C PRO A 149 -16.75 -1.51 -1.64
#